data_AF-A0A0F8YSE1-F1
#
_entry.id   AF-A0A0F8YSE1-F1
#
_cell.length_a   1.000
_cell.length_b   1.000
_cell.length_c   1.000
_cell.angle_alpha   90.00
_cell.angle_beta   90.00
_cell.angle_gamma   90.00
#
_symmetry.space_group_name_H-M   'P 1'
#
loop_
_entity.id
_entity.type
_entity.pdbx_description
1 polymer ?
#
loop_
_entity_poly.entity_id
_entity_poly.type
_entity_poly.pdbx_seq_one_letter_code
_entity_poly.pdbx_strand_id
1 'polypeptide(L)'
;PFDAEQMAFDLNGVAYLRSKSMMARYDPATWREVPWDYGEAHKKVGVSVTEAKGPGKKTADDVASLLVTPYWEHAPNGVFSISPNGNIVIPIKGKSSVAKSGLVFRKDEIDMLGSAKPYQFRVYPGRSVGGLISVFDKHGRLLHDDAIPGLTYTHGVKIDKDNNLYAMGLFTRVLDGKPYFNPATCTLMKFTPGEAKIIGYHKRAVPVPLTDEQTPKRPPDLLGGGKTGLNRAWVEGAHWFYGGVGYNGEHHKNPDYGCDCCYSSFDLDYFARSFAPEVGHCSVAVLDSNGNLILRIGTYGNDEDGKPLIPEMCRIVVAVDPAVTSGENSDETGIIVVGKG
;
A
#
# COMPACT_ATOMS: atom_id res chain seq x y z
N PRO A 1 -12.27 -6.83 18.50
CA PRO A 1 -11.36 -6.12 17.56
C PRO A 1 -10.47 -5.11 18.29
N PHE A 2 -9.32 -4.80 17.69
CA PHE A 2 -8.26 -3.91 18.19
C PHE A 2 -7.98 -2.74 17.22
N ASP A 3 -7.08 -1.82 17.59
CA ASP A 3 -6.55 -0.77 16.72
C ASP A 3 -5.64 -1.37 15.64
N ALA A 4 -6.08 -1.32 14.38
CA ALA A 4 -5.38 -1.92 13.25
C ALA A 4 -4.60 -0.89 12.42
N GLU A 5 -3.44 -1.29 11.91
CA GLU A 5 -2.60 -0.50 10.98
C GLU A 5 -3.17 -0.59 9.57
N GLN A 6 -3.76 -1.74 9.23
CA GLN A 6 -4.31 -2.04 7.91
C GLN A 6 -5.59 -2.87 8.11
N MET A 7 -6.61 -2.59 7.30
CA MET A 7 -7.86 -3.32 7.24
C MET A 7 -8.20 -3.65 5.79
N ALA A 8 -8.76 -4.83 5.55
CA ALA A 8 -9.31 -5.24 4.26
C ALA A 8 -10.53 -6.15 4.46
N PHE A 9 -11.31 -6.34 3.41
CA PHE A 9 -12.44 -7.27 3.38
C PHE A 9 -12.23 -8.28 2.25
N ASP A 10 -12.66 -9.53 2.43
CA ASP A 10 -12.71 -10.52 1.35
C ASP A 10 -14.07 -10.52 0.63
N LEU A 11 -14.22 -11.37 -0.39
CA LEU A 11 -15.47 -11.54 -1.14
C LEU A 11 -16.64 -12.08 -0.30
N ASN A 12 -16.37 -12.67 0.87
CA ASN A 12 -17.38 -13.18 1.79
C ASN A 12 -17.79 -12.13 2.83
N GLY A 13 -17.22 -10.92 2.77
CA GLY A 13 -17.43 -9.85 3.73
C GLY A 13 -16.67 -10.01 5.05
N VAL A 14 -15.75 -10.98 5.17
CA VAL A 14 -14.93 -11.14 6.39
C VAL A 14 -13.96 -9.97 6.49
N ALA A 15 -13.92 -9.33 7.66
CA ALA A 15 -13.03 -8.20 7.95
C ALA A 15 -11.68 -8.71 8.47
N TYR A 16 -10.59 -8.34 7.81
CA TYR A 16 -9.22 -8.68 8.19
C TYR A 16 -8.59 -7.46 8.85
N LEU A 17 -8.18 -7.59 10.11
CA LEU A 17 -7.48 -6.54 10.86
C LEU A 17 -6.03 -6.96 11.06
N ARG A 18 -5.09 -6.16 10.54
CA ARG A 18 -3.65 -6.36 10.73
C ARG A 18 -3.09 -5.33 11.72
N SER A 19 -2.34 -5.83 12.70
CA SER A 19 -1.46 -5.05 13.57
C SER A 19 -0.07 -5.64 13.45
N LYS A 20 0.89 -4.89 12.86
CA LYS A 20 2.28 -5.30 12.74
C LYS A 20 2.43 -6.67 12.06
N SER A 21 2.95 -7.65 12.81
CA SER A 21 3.16 -9.04 12.42
C SER A 21 1.90 -9.91 12.49
N MET A 22 0.83 -9.42 13.09
CA MET A 22 -0.36 -10.20 13.47
C MET A 22 -1.58 -9.83 12.62
N MET A 23 -2.38 -10.81 12.22
CA MET A 23 -3.63 -10.60 11.47
C MET A 23 -4.78 -11.46 12.03
N ALA A 24 -5.84 -10.79 12.46
CA ALA A 24 -7.09 -11.39 12.92
C ALA A 24 -8.17 -11.26 11.83
N ARG A 25 -9.19 -12.12 11.91
CA ARG A 25 -10.40 -12.03 11.09
C ARG A 25 -11.63 -11.87 11.97
N TYR A 26 -12.61 -11.12 11.48
CA TYR A 26 -13.88 -10.88 12.16
C TYR A 26 -15.04 -10.94 11.16
N ASP A 27 -16.18 -11.47 11.61
CA ASP A 27 -17.46 -11.19 10.98
C ASP A 27 -17.84 -9.74 11.32
N PRO A 28 -17.99 -8.81 10.35
CA PRO A 28 -18.30 -7.41 10.64
C PRO A 28 -19.72 -7.18 11.17
N ALA A 29 -20.65 -8.14 11.01
CA ALA A 29 -22.00 -8.03 11.54
C ALA A 29 -22.04 -8.23 13.07
N THR A 30 -21.19 -9.13 13.60
CA THR A 30 -21.16 -9.45 15.04
C THR A 30 -19.86 -9.05 15.75
N TRP A 31 -18.82 -8.68 15.00
CA TRP A 31 -17.43 -8.51 15.45
C TRP A 31 -16.86 -9.70 16.24
N ARG A 32 -17.42 -10.90 16.03
CA ARG A 32 -16.87 -12.16 16.53
C ARG A 32 -15.70 -12.59 15.65
N GLU A 33 -14.72 -13.21 16.29
CA GLU A 33 -13.50 -13.67 15.65
C GLU A 33 -13.79 -14.86 14.72
N VAL A 34 -13.18 -14.88 13.54
CA VAL A 34 -13.26 -15.98 12.57
C VAL A 34 -11.92 -16.72 12.59
N PRO A 35 -11.81 -17.85 13.31
CA PRO A 35 -10.52 -18.46 13.59
C PRO A 35 -9.81 -18.93 12.32
N TRP A 36 -8.48 -18.91 12.34
CA TRP A 36 -7.63 -19.62 11.40
C TRP A 36 -7.39 -21.05 11.87
N ASP A 37 -7.36 -21.99 10.92
CA ASP A 37 -7.05 -23.40 11.18
C ASP A 37 -5.62 -23.58 11.71
N TYR A 38 -4.72 -22.66 11.34
CA TYR A 38 -3.30 -22.62 11.74
C TYR A 38 -2.94 -21.40 12.60
N GLY A 39 -3.93 -20.77 13.25
CA GLY A 39 -3.71 -19.53 14.01
C GLY A 39 -3.21 -19.74 15.44
N GLU A 40 -2.55 -18.71 15.97
CA GLU A 40 -2.03 -18.69 17.34
C GLU A 40 -2.88 -17.79 18.25
N ALA A 41 -3.07 -18.18 19.51
CA ALA A 41 -3.71 -17.34 20.51
C ALA A 41 -2.70 -16.35 21.12
N HIS A 42 -3.01 -15.05 21.12
CA HIS A 42 -2.15 -14.01 21.69
C HIS A 42 -2.94 -13.02 22.54
N LYS A 43 -2.27 -12.51 23.58
CA LYS A 43 -2.82 -11.50 24.49
C LYS A 43 -2.29 -10.11 24.14
N LYS A 44 -3.09 -9.08 24.45
CA LYS A 44 -2.73 -7.67 24.28
C LYS A 44 -2.38 -7.29 22.82
N VAL A 45 -3.24 -7.68 21.89
CA VAL A 45 -3.06 -7.43 20.44
C VAL A 45 -3.51 -6.01 20.10
N GLY A 46 -2.65 -5.24 19.45
CA GLY A 46 -2.93 -3.86 19.05
C GLY A 46 -1.69 -3.14 18.51
N VAL A 47 -1.89 -1.99 17.87
CA VAL A 47 -0.84 -1.25 17.17
C VAL A 47 -0.06 -0.35 18.13
N SER A 48 -0.71 0.65 18.74
CA SER A 48 -0.11 1.65 19.65
C SER A 48 1.40 1.94 19.41
N VAL A 49 1.76 2.41 18.21
CA VAL A 49 3.15 2.73 17.80
C VAL A 49 3.65 4.11 18.24
N THR A 50 2.83 4.89 18.94
CA THR A 50 3.20 6.22 19.47
C THR A 50 2.78 6.38 20.93
N GLU A 51 3.46 7.27 21.67
CA GLU A 51 3.12 7.63 23.06
C GLU A 51 1.78 8.39 23.19
N ALA A 52 1.08 8.66 22.08
CA ALA A 52 -0.18 9.39 22.05
C ALA A 52 -1.21 8.79 23.02
N LYS A 53 -1.55 9.50 24.09
CA LYS A 53 -2.52 9.09 25.14
C LYS A 53 -3.97 9.40 24.71
N GLY A 54 -4.28 9.16 23.44
CA GLY A 54 -5.58 9.51 22.84
C GLY A 54 -6.67 8.45 23.08
N PRO A 55 -7.96 8.83 23.08
CA PRO A 55 -9.10 7.95 23.36
C PRO A 55 -9.36 6.88 22.30
N GLY A 56 -8.61 6.84 21.20
CA GLY A 56 -8.73 5.84 20.12
C GLY A 56 -7.90 4.57 20.31
N LYS A 57 -7.07 4.46 21.36
CA LYS A 57 -6.26 3.26 21.60
C LYS A 57 -7.12 2.09 22.08
N LYS A 58 -7.13 1.00 21.33
CA LYS A 58 -7.88 -0.21 21.65
C LYS A 58 -7.06 -1.47 21.44
N THR A 59 -6.40 -1.92 22.50
CA THR A 59 -5.80 -3.26 22.53
C THR A 59 -6.89 -4.30 22.82
N ALA A 60 -6.87 -5.45 22.13
CA ALA A 60 -7.66 -6.62 22.51
C ALA A 60 -6.91 -7.43 23.57
N ASP A 61 -7.54 -7.70 24.71
CA ASP A 61 -6.91 -8.42 25.83
C ASP A 61 -6.52 -9.86 25.46
N ASP A 62 -7.36 -10.52 24.66
CA ASP A 62 -7.17 -11.86 24.13
C ASP A 62 -7.70 -11.92 22.69
N VAL A 63 -7.00 -12.65 21.82
CA VAL A 63 -7.37 -12.93 20.43
C VAL A 63 -7.01 -14.39 20.19
N ALA A 64 -8.03 -15.22 19.95
CA ALA A 64 -7.90 -16.67 20.05
C ALA A 64 -7.15 -17.31 18.86
N SER A 65 -7.10 -16.63 17.71
CA SER A 65 -6.51 -17.15 16.49
C SER A 65 -6.01 -16.03 15.57
N LEU A 66 -4.69 -15.86 15.57
CA LEU A 66 -3.97 -14.94 14.70
C LEU A 66 -3.15 -15.68 13.66
N LEU A 67 -3.13 -15.14 12.44
CA LEU A 67 -2.06 -15.39 11.51
C LEU A 67 -0.86 -14.53 11.92
N VAL A 68 0.28 -15.15 12.21
CA VAL A 68 1.50 -14.49 12.67
C VAL A 68 2.58 -14.55 11.59
N THR A 69 3.28 -13.43 11.39
CA THR A 69 4.38 -13.28 10.42
C THR A 69 5.70 -12.95 11.13
N PRO A 70 6.86 -13.35 10.59
CA PRO A 70 8.14 -13.35 11.32
C PRO A 70 8.76 -11.97 11.65
N TYR A 71 8.17 -10.84 11.24
CA TYR A 71 8.82 -9.53 11.39
C TYR A 71 7.86 -8.34 11.54
N TRP A 72 8.37 -7.27 12.16
CA TRP A 72 7.67 -6.06 12.59
C TRP A 72 7.79 -4.87 11.61
N GLU A 73 6.90 -3.89 11.79
CA GLU A 73 7.13 -2.44 11.64
C GLU A 73 6.37 -1.75 10.48
N HIS A 74 6.24 -0.44 10.67
CA HIS A 74 5.29 0.53 10.09
C HIS A 74 5.08 0.55 8.55
N ALA A 75 4.07 1.33 8.15
CA ALA A 75 3.44 1.45 6.84
C ALA A 75 4.27 1.43 5.52
N PRO A 76 5.51 1.96 5.38
CA PRO A 76 6.26 1.95 4.09
C PRO A 76 6.76 0.55 3.63
N ASN A 77 5.95 -0.49 3.85
CA ASN A 77 5.99 -1.74 3.08
C ASN A 77 4.67 -2.04 2.35
N GLY A 78 3.67 -1.16 2.44
CA GLY A 78 2.44 -1.24 1.66
C GLY A 78 1.34 -2.07 2.31
N VAL A 79 0.13 -1.97 1.74
CA VAL A 79 -1.06 -2.67 2.22
C VAL A 79 -1.00 -4.15 1.84
N PHE A 80 -1.49 -5.03 2.71
CA PHE A 80 -1.77 -6.44 2.39
C PHE A 80 -2.99 -6.57 1.46
N SER A 81 -3.23 -7.76 0.92
CA SER A 81 -4.37 -8.01 0.04
C SER A 81 -4.85 -9.45 0.11
N ILE A 82 -6.17 -9.63 -0.02
CA ILE A 82 -6.84 -10.92 -0.15
C ILE A 82 -7.32 -11.05 -1.60
N SER A 83 -7.06 -12.20 -2.22
CA SER A 83 -7.56 -12.54 -3.56
C SER A 83 -9.00 -13.06 -3.51
N PRO A 84 -9.72 -13.10 -4.65
CA PRO A 84 -11.03 -13.73 -4.75
C PRO A 84 -11.14 -15.18 -4.24
N ASN A 85 -10.05 -15.94 -4.20
CA ASN A 85 -10.04 -17.32 -3.69
C ASN A 85 -9.76 -17.40 -2.17
N GLY A 86 -9.47 -16.27 -1.52
CA GLY A 86 -9.17 -16.14 -0.09
C GLY A 86 -7.68 -16.23 0.26
N ASN A 87 -6.78 -16.48 -0.69
CA ASN A 87 -5.34 -16.42 -0.46
C ASN A 87 -4.91 -14.97 -0.18
N ILE A 88 -4.01 -14.78 0.78
CA ILE A 88 -3.57 -13.48 1.28
C ILE A 88 -2.10 -13.26 0.94
N VAL A 89 -1.77 -12.10 0.35
CA VAL A 89 -0.38 -11.61 0.25
C VAL A 89 -0.12 -10.59 1.36
N ILE A 90 0.97 -10.81 2.11
CA ILE A 90 1.40 -9.93 3.20
C ILE A 90 2.81 -9.42 2.87
N PRO A 91 2.99 -8.09 2.71
CA PRO A 91 4.32 -7.50 2.66
C PRO A 91 4.88 -7.46 4.08
N ILE A 92 6.10 -7.98 4.22
CA ILE A 92 6.84 -8.08 5.47
C ILE A 92 8.10 -7.25 5.31
N LYS A 93 8.36 -6.38 6.28
CA LYS A 93 9.60 -5.60 6.31
C LYS A 93 10.78 -6.56 6.45
N GLY A 94 11.78 -6.40 5.59
CA GLY A 94 13.08 -7.01 5.79
C GLY A 94 14.02 -6.05 6.51
N LYS A 95 15.09 -6.56 7.11
CA LYS A 95 16.04 -5.73 7.87
C LYS A 95 17.05 -5.06 6.93
N SER A 96 16.87 -3.77 6.66
CA SER A 96 17.77 -2.94 5.85
C SER A 96 19.18 -2.74 6.42
N SER A 97 19.47 -3.32 7.59
CA SER A 97 20.78 -3.39 8.23
C SER A 97 21.03 -4.76 8.86
N VAL A 98 21.79 -5.61 8.16
CA VAL A 98 22.39 -6.79 8.80
C VAL A 98 23.35 -6.29 9.87
N ALA A 99 23.16 -6.70 11.13
CA ALA A 99 24.11 -6.40 12.19
C ALA A 99 25.47 -7.01 11.83
N LYS A 100 26.60 -6.41 12.26
CA LYS A 100 27.95 -6.97 11.98
C LYS A 100 28.14 -8.43 12.44
N SER A 101 27.26 -8.92 13.32
CA SER A 101 27.17 -10.30 13.81
C SER A 101 26.41 -11.28 12.90
N GLY A 102 25.81 -10.83 11.79
CA GLY A 102 24.97 -11.66 10.92
C GLY A 102 23.57 -11.97 11.47
N LEU A 103 23.23 -11.48 12.67
CA LEU A 103 21.95 -11.77 13.34
C LEU A 103 20.84 -10.79 12.95
N VAL A 104 19.65 -11.33 12.69
CA VAL A 104 18.50 -10.60 12.12
C VAL A 104 17.68 -9.83 13.16
N PHE A 105 17.82 -10.08 14.46
CA PHE A 105 16.97 -9.44 15.49
C PHE A 105 17.71 -8.47 16.41
N ARG A 106 16.99 -7.52 17.02
CA ARG A 106 17.36 -6.89 18.30
C ARG A 106 17.01 -7.83 19.46
N LYS A 107 17.57 -7.61 20.65
CA LYS A 107 17.41 -8.51 21.79
C LYS A 107 15.94 -8.56 22.28
N ASP A 108 15.32 -7.40 22.38
CA ASP A 108 13.90 -7.18 22.68
C ASP A 108 12.96 -7.79 21.62
N GLU A 109 13.35 -7.79 20.34
CA GLU A 109 12.59 -8.47 19.28
C GLU A 109 12.64 -10.00 19.40
N ILE A 110 13.77 -10.57 19.87
CA ILE A 110 13.88 -12.01 20.18
C ILE A 110 12.96 -12.37 21.35
N ASP A 111 12.97 -11.55 22.40
CA ASP A 111 12.19 -11.79 23.61
C ASP A 111 10.67 -11.79 23.34
N MET A 112 10.19 -11.11 22.28
CA MET A 112 8.79 -11.15 21.83
C MET A 112 8.44 -12.32 20.88
N LEU A 113 9.42 -12.96 20.24
CA LEU A 113 9.22 -14.09 19.31
C LEU A 113 9.24 -15.47 20.03
N GLY A 114 9.45 -15.47 21.35
CA GLY A 114 9.53 -16.69 22.14
C GLY A 114 10.71 -17.58 21.76
N SER A 115 10.56 -18.90 21.93
CA SER A 115 11.59 -19.90 21.65
C SER A 115 11.70 -20.29 20.16
N ALA A 116 11.08 -19.54 19.25
CA ALA A 116 11.16 -19.77 17.81
C ALA A 116 12.57 -19.50 17.27
N LYS A 117 13.00 -20.30 16.28
CA LYS A 117 14.28 -20.05 15.60
C LYS A 117 14.18 -18.77 14.75
N PRO A 118 15.28 -18.00 14.60
CA PRO A 118 15.32 -16.88 13.68
C PRO A 118 14.91 -17.27 12.27
N TYR A 119 14.03 -16.47 11.68
CA TYR A 119 13.64 -16.57 10.29
C TYR A 119 14.86 -16.41 9.37
N GLN A 120 15.00 -17.31 8.39
CA GLN A 120 16.12 -17.31 7.44
C GLN A 120 15.61 -17.28 5.99
N PHE A 121 15.70 -16.11 5.36
CA PHE A 121 15.47 -15.96 3.92
C PHE A 121 16.66 -16.47 3.10
N ARG A 122 16.39 -16.89 1.86
CA ARG A 122 17.41 -17.32 0.90
C ARG A 122 18.31 -16.16 0.46
N VAL A 123 19.59 -16.16 0.85
CA VAL A 123 20.57 -15.16 0.39
C VAL A 123 21.18 -15.55 -0.96
N TYR A 124 21.35 -14.57 -1.85
CA TYR A 124 22.14 -14.69 -3.09
C TYR A 124 22.79 -13.35 -3.46
N PRO A 125 23.84 -13.33 -4.31
CA PRO A 125 24.51 -12.09 -4.71
C PRO A 125 23.56 -11.06 -5.34
N GLY A 126 23.64 -9.82 -4.89
CA GLY A 126 22.77 -8.72 -5.33
C GLY A 126 21.38 -8.69 -4.68
N ARG A 127 20.98 -9.71 -3.90
CA ARG A 127 19.68 -9.74 -3.24
C ARG A 127 19.55 -8.60 -2.23
N SER A 128 18.46 -7.82 -2.30
CA SER A 128 18.05 -6.99 -1.16
C SER A 128 17.36 -7.81 -0.07
N VAL A 129 17.66 -7.49 1.18
CA VAL A 129 16.99 -8.08 2.36
C VAL A 129 16.11 -7.06 3.09
N GLY A 130 15.74 -5.97 2.41
CA GLY A 130 14.89 -4.90 2.95
C GLY A 130 13.37 -5.16 2.86
N GLY A 131 12.94 -6.15 2.06
CA GLY A 131 11.55 -6.56 1.93
C GLY A 131 11.45 -8.08 1.74
N LEU A 132 10.31 -8.64 2.14
CA LEU A 132 9.92 -10.04 2.01
C LEU A 132 8.42 -10.09 1.72
N ILE A 133 7.97 -10.98 0.83
CA ILE A 133 6.55 -11.14 0.51
C ILE A 133 6.12 -12.55 0.90
N SER A 134 5.21 -12.71 1.85
CA SER A 134 4.64 -14.02 2.18
C SER A 134 3.23 -14.14 1.60
N VAL A 135 2.91 -15.34 1.10
CA VAL A 135 1.57 -15.69 0.63
C VAL A 135 1.04 -16.81 1.49
N PHE A 136 -0.18 -16.64 2.01
CA PHE A 136 -0.90 -17.62 2.82
C PHE A 136 -2.19 -18.02 2.12
N ASP A 137 -2.69 -19.22 2.40
CA ASP A 137 -4.05 -19.59 2.01
C ASP A 137 -5.10 -19.01 2.98
N LYS A 138 -6.37 -19.17 2.62
CA LYS A 138 -7.52 -18.75 3.45
C LYS A 138 -7.62 -19.47 4.81
N HIS A 139 -6.83 -20.51 5.06
CA HIS A 139 -6.78 -21.25 6.32
C HIS A 139 -5.61 -20.78 7.21
N GLY A 140 -4.74 -19.90 6.70
CA GLY A 140 -3.56 -19.38 7.38
C GLY A 140 -2.30 -20.21 7.13
N ARG A 141 -2.34 -21.20 6.23
CA ARG A 141 -1.17 -21.99 5.86
C ARG A 141 -0.26 -21.18 4.93
N LEU A 142 1.03 -21.14 5.23
CA LEU A 142 2.04 -20.53 4.37
C LEU A 142 2.15 -21.32 3.04
N LEU A 143 1.90 -20.63 1.92
CA LEU A 143 2.04 -21.13 0.55
C LEU A 143 3.40 -20.76 -0.02
N HIS A 144 3.79 -19.49 0.12
CA HIS A 144 5.06 -18.97 -0.34
C HIS A 144 5.74 -18.16 0.75
N ASP A 145 6.92 -18.60 1.12
CA ASP A 145 7.83 -17.91 2.02
C ASP A 145 8.84 -17.15 1.15
N ASP A 146 8.72 -15.81 1.07
CA ASP A 146 9.46 -14.95 0.13
C ASP A 146 9.13 -15.17 -1.37
N ALA A 147 7.90 -14.81 -1.75
CA ALA A 147 7.34 -14.99 -3.08
C ALA A 147 7.87 -14.03 -4.17
N ILE A 148 8.53 -12.93 -3.81
CA ILE A 148 9.24 -12.03 -4.74
C ILE A 148 10.66 -11.75 -4.21
N PRO A 149 11.59 -12.71 -4.32
CA PRO A 149 12.94 -12.60 -3.80
C PRO A 149 13.68 -11.34 -4.24
N GLY A 150 14.22 -10.61 -3.26
CA GLY A 150 15.00 -9.39 -3.48
C GLY A 150 14.18 -8.11 -3.68
N LEU A 151 12.85 -8.19 -3.67
CA LEU A 151 11.98 -7.02 -3.60
C LEU A 151 12.26 -6.24 -2.30
N THR A 152 12.20 -4.92 -2.40
CA THR A 152 12.48 -4.01 -1.27
C THR A 152 11.18 -3.52 -0.66
N TYR A 153 11.18 -2.34 -0.07
CA TYR A 153 9.95 -1.64 0.28
C TYR A 153 9.02 -1.50 -0.93
N THR A 154 7.71 -1.47 -0.66
CA THR A 154 6.63 -1.29 -1.64
C THR A 154 5.58 -0.33 -1.08
N HIS A 155 4.82 0.36 -1.94
CA HIS A 155 3.62 1.10 -1.55
C HIS A 155 2.35 0.25 -1.61
N GLY A 156 2.49 -1.05 -1.84
CA GLY A 156 1.40 -2.01 -1.86
C GLY A 156 1.80 -3.29 -2.56
N VAL A 157 1.24 -4.40 -2.10
CA VAL A 157 1.20 -5.65 -2.84
C VAL A 157 -0.23 -6.16 -2.93
N LYS A 158 -0.60 -6.63 -4.11
CA LYS A 158 -1.94 -7.18 -4.40
C LYS A 158 -1.80 -8.56 -5.01
N ILE A 159 -2.78 -9.43 -4.76
CA ILE A 159 -2.85 -10.79 -5.31
C ILE A 159 -4.12 -10.95 -6.12
N ASP A 160 -4.00 -11.41 -7.37
CA ASP A 160 -5.15 -11.56 -8.27
C ASP A 160 -5.87 -12.92 -8.11
N LYS A 161 -6.96 -13.11 -8.86
CA LYS A 161 -7.75 -14.35 -8.85
C LYS A 161 -6.96 -15.61 -9.24
N ASP A 162 -5.87 -15.45 -10.00
CA ASP A 162 -5.01 -16.52 -10.50
C ASP A 162 -3.74 -16.68 -9.63
N ASN A 163 -3.67 -15.97 -8.49
CA ASN A 163 -2.55 -15.88 -7.56
C ASN A 163 -1.29 -15.18 -8.10
N ASN A 164 -1.38 -14.40 -9.18
CA ASN A 164 -0.26 -13.54 -9.57
C ASN A 164 -0.11 -12.41 -8.55
N LEU A 165 1.13 -12.01 -8.29
CA LEU A 165 1.47 -10.94 -7.37
C LEU A 165 1.77 -9.66 -8.13
N TYR A 166 1.19 -8.58 -7.66
CA TYR A 166 1.41 -7.24 -8.17
C TYR A 166 2.12 -6.46 -7.05
N ALA A 167 3.17 -5.72 -7.37
CA ALA A 167 3.91 -4.94 -6.38
C ALA A 167 4.28 -3.56 -6.91
N MET A 168 3.97 -2.51 -6.14
CA MET A 168 4.43 -1.15 -6.43
C MET A 168 5.74 -0.90 -5.69
N GLY A 169 6.87 -1.25 -6.31
CA GLY A 169 8.19 -1.02 -5.74
C GLY A 169 8.58 0.46 -5.79
N LEU A 170 9.33 0.93 -4.78
CA LEU A 170 9.78 2.33 -4.59
C LEU A 170 10.85 2.80 -5.61
N PHE A 171 10.78 2.29 -6.84
CA PHE A 171 11.75 2.44 -7.90
C PHE A 171 11.20 3.26 -9.06
N THR A 172 12.06 4.07 -9.67
CA THR A 172 11.83 4.68 -10.97
C THR A 172 12.10 3.63 -12.06
N ARG A 173 11.12 3.39 -12.93
CA ARG A 173 11.28 2.49 -14.10
C ARG A 173 12.34 3.04 -15.05
N VAL A 174 13.15 2.14 -15.59
CA VAL A 174 13.98 2.38 -16.77
C VAL A 174 13.30 1.74 -17.98
N LEU A 175 13.17 2.48 -19.07
CA LEU A 175 12.68 2.00 -20.36
C LEU A 175 13.70 2.40 -21.43
N ASP A 176 14.16 1.44 -22.23
CA ASP A 176 15.18 1.63 -23.27
C ASP A 176 16.45 2.36 -22.77
N GLY A 177 16.88 2.02 -21.55
CA GLY A 177 18.02 2.62 -20.87
C GLY A 177 17.78 4.02 -20.29
N LYS A 178 16.58 4.59 -20.42
CA LYS A 178 16.22 5.92 -19.90
C LYS A 178 15.33 5.79 -18.66
N PRO A 179 15.63 6.45 -17.53
CA PRO A 179 14.71 6.54 -16.40
C PRO A 179 13.45 7.32 -16.79
N TYR A 180 12.33 7.00 -16.14
CA TYR A 180 11.16 7.87 -16.14
C TYR A 180 11.53 9.25 -15.57
N PHE A 181 10.99 10.32 -16.18
CA PHE A 181 11.48 11.69 -15.96
C PHE A 181 11.27 12.20 -14.53
N ASN A 182 10.26 11.70 -13.82
CA ASN A 182 10.01 12.03 -12.42
C ASN A 182 10.57 10.94 -11.49
N PRO A 183 11.73 11.17 -10.83
CA PRO A 183 12.37 10.18 -9.98
C PRO A 183 11.67 9.96 -8.63
N ALA A 184 10.66 10.76 -8.28
CA ALA A 184 9.82 10.56 -7.10
C ALA A 184 8.65 9.59 -7.35
N THR A 185 8.53 9.01 -8.56
CA THR A 185 7.51 8.00 -8.87
C THR A 185 8.00 6.57 -8.64
N CYS A 186 7.06 5.68 -8.37
CA CYS A 186 7.26 4.25 -8.19
C CYS A 186 7.02 3.48 -9.50
N THR A 187 7.18 2.15 -9.43
CA THR A 187 6.92 1.23 -10.55
C THR A 187 6.06 0.07 -10.07
N LEU A 188 4.89 -0.11 -10.71
CA LEU A 188 4.05 -1.29 -10.56
C LEU A 188 4.58 -2.41 -11.45
N MET A 189 4.65 -3.63 -10.91
CA MET A 189 5.17 -4.82 -11.57
C MET A 189 4.27 -6.02 -11.27
N LYS A 190 4.20 -6.98 -12.20
CA LYS A 190 3.47 -8.25 -12.03
C LYS A 190 4.42 -9.46 -12.07
N PHE A 191 4.17 -10.45 -11.22
CA PHE A 191 5.01 -11.64 -11.00
C PHE A 191 4.16 -12.90 -10.79
N THR A 192 4.69 -14.06 -11.17
CA THR A 192 4.26 -15.34 -10.60
C THR A 192 4.97 -15.54 -9.25
N PRO A 193 4.30 -16.01 -8.18
CA PRO A 193 4.96 -16.34 -6.91
C PRO A 193 6.16 -17.28 -7.08
N GLY A 194 7.34 -16.88 -6.61
CA GLY A 194 8.56 -17.69 -6.60
C GLY A 194 9.32 -17.82 -7.93
N GLU A 195 8.77 -17.33 -9.04
CA GLU A 195 9.48 -17.27 -10.35
C GLU A 195 10.31 -15.98 -10.51
N ALA A 196 10.00 -14.96 -9.70
CA ALA A 196 10.68 -13.68 -9.71
C ALA A 196 12.05 -13.73 -9.02
N LYS A 197 12.99 -12.91 -9.47
CA LYS A 197 14.25 -12.65 -8.78
C LYS A 197 14.77 -11.26 -9.06
N ILE A 198 14.96 -10.47 -7.99
CA ILE A 198 15.51 -9.12 -8.07
C ILE A 198 16.95 -9.13 -7.53
N ILE A 199 17.87 -8.59 -8.32
CA ILE A 199 19.28 -8.35 -7.95
C ILE A 199 19.64 -6.90 -8.18
N GLY A 200 20.59 -6.37 -7.41
CA GLY A 200 21.08 -5.01 -7.59
C GLY A 200 22.20 -4.63 -6.64
N TYR A 201 22.45 -3.32 -6.56
CA TYR A 201 23.47 -2.77 -5.67
C TYR A 201 22.87 -1.88 -4.57
N HIS A 202 23.13 -2.22 -3.31
CA HIS A 202 22.98 -1.27 -2.20
C HIS A 202 23.99 -1.55 -1.08
N LYS A 203 24.66 -0.52 -0.55
CA LYS A 203 25.75 -0.67 0.44
C LYS A 203 25.32 -1.23 1.80
N ARG A 204 24.02 -1.27 2.10
CA ARG A 204 23.49 -1.69 3.42
C ARG A 204 22.44 -2.81 3.33
N ALA A 205 21.61 -2.79 2.29
CA ALA A 205 20.50 -3.74 2.12
C ALA A 205 20.87 -4.99 1.30
N VAL A 206 22.05 -5.02 0.66
CA VAL A 206 22.57 -6.19 -0.05
C VAL A 206 23.72 -6.77 0.79
N PRO A 207 23.54 -7.91 1.48
CA PRO A 207 24.57 -8.49 2.33
C PRO A 207 25.68 -9.20 1.54
N VAL A 208 25.36 -9.69 0.34
CA VAL A 208 26.31 -10.33 -0.59
C VAL A 208 26.29 -9.51 -1.87
N PRO A 209 27.29 -8.64 -2.13
CA PRO A 209 27.34 -7.82 -3.34
C PRO A 209 27.38 -8.67 -4.62
N LEU A 210 26.92 -8.11 -5.75
CA LEU A 210 27.22 -8.65 -7.07
C LEU A 210 28.71 -8.45 -7.38
N THR A 211 29.36 -9.45 -7.95
CA THR A 211 30.65 -9.26 -8.64
C THR A 211 30.44 -8.69 -10.05
N ASP A 212 31.51 -8.24 -10.70
CA ASP A 212 31.43 -7.72 -12.07
C ASP A 212 31.01 -8.81 -13.07
N GLU A 213 31.36 -10.08 -12.83
CA GLU A 213 30.93 -11.23 -13.65
C GLU A 213 29.44 -11.53 -13.50
N GLN A 214 28.92 -11.40 -12.28
CA GLN A 214 27.50 -11.63 -11.94
C GLN A 214 26.58 -10.48 -12.36
N THR A 215 27.14 -9.32 -12.67
CA THR A 215 26.38 -8.12 -13.03
C THR A 215 25.84 -8.23 -14.46
N PRO A 216 24.51 -8.18 -14.67
CA PRO A 216 23.93 -8.29 -16.01
C PRO A 216 24.46 -7.24 -16.98
N LYS A 217 24.85 -7.66 -18.19
CA LYS A 217 25.45 -6.80 -19.23
C LYS A 217 24.42 -6.01 -20.04
N ARG A 218 23.36 -5.56 -19.38
CA ARG A 218 22.25 -4.76 -19.93
C ARG A 218 21.90 -3.61 -18.97
N PRO A 219 21.24 -2.53 -19.43
CA PRO A 219 20.71 -1.51 -18.53
C PRO A 219 19.85 -2.13 -17.40
N PRO A 220 19.88 -1.55 -16.18
CA PRO A 220 18.97 -1.96 -15.11
C PRO A 220 17.52 -1.66 -15.51
N ASP A 221 16.58 -2.44 -14.99
CA ASP A 221 15.14 -2.21 -15.19
C ASP A 221 14.61 -1.10 -14.27
N LEU A 222 15.29 -0.91 -13.14
CA LEU A 222 14.86 -0.07 -12.03
C LEU A 222 16.04 0.75 -11.49
N LEU A 223 15.76 2.01 -11.16
CA LEU A 223 16.66 2.94 -10.46
C LEU A 223 15.93 3.52 -9.22
N GLY A 224 16.67 4.15 -8.32
CA GLY A 224 16.07 4.70 -7.09
C GLY A 224 15.88 3.65 -5.99
N GLY A 225 14.78 3.71 -5.23
CA GLY A 225 14.58 2.87 -4.05
C GLY A 225 15.08 3.47 -2.72
N GLY A 226 15.77 4.61 -2.75
CA GLY A 226 16.05 5.41 -1.55
C GLY A 226 17.00 4.79 -0.52
N LYS A 227 16.66 4.94 0.76
CA LYS A 227 17.53 4.56 1.90
C LYS A 227 17.68 3.05 2.08
N THR A 228 16.81 2.25 1.46
CA THR A 228 16.66 0.81 1.69
C THR A 228 16.51 -0.02 0.41
N GLY A 229 16.16 0.62 -0.71
CA GLY A 229 16.10 0.00 -2.03
C GLY A 229 17.44 -0.13 -2.73
N LEU A 230 17.39 -0.74 -3.92
CA LEU A 230 18.55 -1.04 -4.76
C LEU A 230 18.83 0.12 -5.74
N ASN A 231 19.97 0.81 -5.58
CA ASN A 231 20.35 1.98 -6.40
C ASN A 231 20.24 1.74 -7.92
N ARG A 232 20.52 0.50 -8.33
CA ARG A 232 20.26 -0.09 -9.65
C ARG A 232 19.78 -1.50 -9.40
N ALA A 233 18.69 -1.92 -10.06
CA ALA A 233 18.23 -3.29 -9.98
C ALA A 233 17.87 -3.86 -11.36
N TRP A 234 18.07 -5.17 -11.48
CA TRP A 234 17.62 -6.00 -12.57
C TRP A 234 16.60 -7.00 -12.01
N VAL A 235 15.53 -7.18 -12.76
CA VAL A 235 14.38 -7.98 -12.38
C VAL A 235 14.23 -9.12 -13.39
N GLU A 236 14.30 -10.34 -12.88
CA GLU A 236 14.02 -11.59 -13.60
C GLU A 236 12.61 -12.05 -13.21
N GLY A 237 11.87 -12.66 -14.14
CA GLY A 237 10.54 -13.24 -13.87
C GLY A 237 9.38 -12.24 -13.68
N ALA A 238 9.57 -10.96 -14.01
CA ALA A 238 8.44 -10.02 -14.13
C ALA A 238 7.71 -10.22 -15.47
N HIS A 239 6.38 -10.26 -15.43
CA HIS A 239 5.53 -10.28 -16.62
C HIS A 239 5.54 -8.92 -17.34
N TRP A 240 5.49 -7.83 -16.57
CA TRP A 240 5.50 -6.46 -17.09
C TRP A 240 5.86 -5.44 -16.01
N PHE A 241 6.11 -4.20 -16.45
CA PHE A 241 6.40 -3.03 -15.64
C PHE A 241 5.51 -1.87 -16.09
N TYR A 242 5.04 -1.05 -15.15
CA TYR A 242 4.36 0.22 -15.39
C TYR A 242 4.93 1.28 -14.43
N GLY A 243 5.63 2.29 -14.96
CA GLY A 243 6.30 3.33 -14.17
C GLY A 243 5.51 4.64 -14.19
N GLY A 244 5.87 5.58 -13.32
CA GLY A 244 5.19 6.88 -13.22
C GLY A 244 3.98 6.89 -12.29
N VAL A 245 3.81 5.83 -11.51
CA VAL A 245 2.68 5.62 -10.57
C VAL A 245 3.16 5.69 -9.13
N GLY A 246 2.27 6.05 -8.21
CA GLY A 246 2.61 6.26 -6.79
C GLY A 246 3.60 7.41 -6.57
N TYR A 247 3.95 7.67 -5.31
CA TYR A 247 4.83 8.77 -4.92
C TYR A 247 5.71 8.43 -3.71
N ASN A 248 7.02 8.39 -3.93
CA ASN A 248 8.09 8.10 -2.97
C ASN A 248 9.12 9.24 -2.97
N GLY A 249 8.75 10.38 -2.39
CA GLY A 249 9.55 11.60 -2.47
C GLY A 249 10.58 11.78 -1.35
N GLU A 250 10.31 11.31 -0.13
CA GLU A 250 11.19 11.35 1.07
C GLU A 250 12.55 10.64 0.85
N HIS A 251 12.61 9.79 -0.16
CA HIS A 251 13.79 9.05 -0.56
C HIS A 251 14.65 9.76 -1.62
N HIS A 252 14.18 10.89 -2.18
CA HIS A 252 14.94 11.71 -3.10
C HIS A 252 15.81 12.75 -2.36
N LYS A 253 16.89 13.20 -3.01
CA LYS A 253 17.79 14.23 -2.45
C LYS A 253 17.30 15.67 -2.67
N ASN A 254 16.24 15.86 -3.45
CA ASN A 254 15.67 17.18 -3.69
C ASN A 254 14.65 17.47 -2.58
N PRO A 255 14.81 18.54 -1.77
CA PRO A 255 13.83 18.91 -0.75
C PRO A 255 12.41 19.11 -1.30
N ASP A 256 12.27 19.51 -2.58
CA ASP A 256 10.95 19.70 -3.23
C ASP A 256 10.09 18.42 -3.21
N TYR A 257 10.71 17.24 -3.09
CA TYR A 257 9.98 15.98 -3.03
C TYR A 257 9.70 15.47 -1.61
N GLY A 258 10.16 16.13 -0.54
CA GLY A 258 10.41 15.55 0.80
C GLY A 258 9.29 14.81 1.58
N CYS A 259 8.11 14.59 1.02
CA CYS A 259 7.05 13.75 1.58
C CYS A 259 7.16 12.29 1.07
N ASP A 260 6.82 11.30 1.91
CA ASP A 260 6.50 9.95 1.44
C ASP A 260 5.00 9.74 1.50
N CYS A 261 4.41 9.24 0.41
CA CYS A 261 3.01 8.85 0.39
C CYS A 261 2.93 7.33 0.33
N CYS A 262 3.21 6.66 1.45
CA CYS A 262 3.11 5.20 1.60
C CYS A 262 1.75 4.63 1.13
N TYR A 263 0.70 5.47 1.18
CA TYR A 263 -0.67 5.15 0.80
C TYR A 263 -1.05 5.57 -0.63
N SER A 264 -0.09 6.05 -1.45
CA SER A 264 -0.22 6.18 -2.91
C SER A 264 -0.22 4.81 -3.63
N SER A 265 -0.86 3.83 -3.00
CA SER A 265 -1.01 2.46 -3.46
C SER A 265 -1.89 2.39 -4.71
N PHE A 266 -1.84 1.24 -5.37
CA PHE A 266 -2.81 0.82 -6.37
C PHE A 266 -3.82 -0.17 -5.73
N ASP A 267 -4.89 -0.49 -6.47
CA ASP A 267 -5.72 -1.66 -6.18
C ASP A 267 -5.99 -2.53 -7.41
N LEU A 268 -6.54 -3.73 -7.18
CA LEU A 268 -7.03 -4.64 -8.22
C LEU A 268 -8.55 -4.78 -8.14
N ASP A 269 -9.19 -5.02 -9.28
CA ASP A 269 -10.54 -5.58 -9.31
C ASP A 269 -10.54 -7.10 -9.51
N TYR A 270 -11.74 -7.68 -9.53
CA TYR A 270 -11.94 -9.13 -9.71
C TYR A 270 -11.54 -9.65 -11.11
N PHE A 271 -11.25 -8.75 -12.06
CA PHE A 271 -10.72 -9.08 -13.39
C PHE A 271 -9.20 -8.93 -13.48
N ALA A 272 -8.52 -8.71 -12.35
CA ALA A 272 -7.08 -8.48 -12.24
C ALA A 272 -6.59 -7.21 -12.96
N ARG A 273 -7.50 -6.22 -13.17
CA ARG A 273 -7.15 -4.90 -13.69
C ARG A 273 -6.59 -4.04 -12.57
N SER A 274 -5.50 -3.31 -12.82
CA SER A 274 -4.86 -2.45 -11.83
C SER A 274 -5.32 -1.01 -11.94
N PHE A 275 -5.67 -0.40 -10.80
CA PHE A 275 -6.02 1.00 -10.65
C PHE A 275 -4.85 1.72 -9.96
N ALA A 276 -3.94 2.29 -10.76
CA ALA A 276 -2.67 2.83 -10.28
C ALA A 276 -2.63 4.37 -10.37
N PRO A 277 -2.39 5.10 -9.26
CA PRO A 277 -2.40 6.56 -9.26
C PRO A 277 -1.17 7.13 -9.99
N GLU A 278 -1.38 7.86 -11.08
CA GLU A 278 -0.33 8.59 -11.80
C GLU A 278 -0.25 10.03 -11.27
N VAL A 279 0.55 10.23 -10.23
CA VAL A 279 0.67 11.52 -9.53
C VAL A 279 1.13 12.67 -10.43
N GLY A 280 1.92 12.39 -11.48
CA GLY A 280 2.34 13.38 -12.47
C GLY A 280 1.26 13.75 -13.50
N HIS A 281 0.18 12.97 -13.58
CA HIS A 281 -0.95 13.20 -14.50
C HIS A 281 -2.24 13.64 -13.79
N CYS A 282 -2.25 13.63 -12.44
CA CYS A 282 -3.45 13.83 -11.62
C CYS A 282 -4.61 12.92 -12.05
N SER A 283 -4.30 11.65 -12.36
CA SER A 283 -5.26 10.66 -12.84
C SER A 283 -4.93 9.27 -12.30
N VAL A 284 -5.85 8.31 -12.48
CA VAL A 284 -5.62 6.89 -12.18
C VAL A 284 -5.55 6.11 -13.49
N ALA A 285 -4.40 5.50 -13.77
CA ALA A 285 -4.24 4.56 -14.86
C ALA A 285 -4.99 3.26 -14.55
N VAL A 286 -5.81 2.79 -15.50
CA VAL A 286 -6.47 1.49 -15.45
C VAL A 286 -5.75 0.55 -16.41
N LEU A 287 -5.05 -0.43 -15.87
CA LEU A 287 -4.28 -1.43 -16.63
C LEU A 287 -5.05 -2.74 -16.73
N ASP A 288 -4.93 -3.45 -17.84
CA ASP A 288 -5.36 -4.86 -17.92
C ASP A 288 -4.39 -5.79 -17.16
N SER A 289 -4.73 -7.09 -17.09
CA SER A 289 -3.92 -8.09 -16.41
C SER A 289 -2.55 -8.35 -17.08
N ASN A 290 -2.35 -7.89 -18.31
CA ASN A 290 -1.11 -7.93 -19.09
C ASN A 290 -0.32 -6.61 -19.02
N GLY A 291 -0.79 -5.61 -18.26
CA GLY A 291 -0.13 -4.32 -18.07
C GLY A 291 -0.42 -3.29 -19.17
N ASN A 292 -1.34 -3.57 -20.09
CA ASN A 292 -1.76 -2.62 -21.12
C ASN A 292 -2.64 -1.53 -20.50
N LEU A 293 -2.35 -0.26 -20.79
CA LEU A 293 -3.22 0.85 -20.38
C LEU A 293 -4.54 0.80 -21.15
N ILE A 294 -5.66 0.63 -20.44
CA ILE A 294 -7.01 0.68 -21.01
C ILE A 294 -7.49 2.13 -21.11
N LEU A 295 -7.42 2.87 -20.00
CA LEU A 295 -7.88 4.26 -19.89
C LEU A 295 -7.25 4.96 -18.67
N ARG A 296 -7.50 6.27 -18.56
CA ARG A 296 -7.23 7.06 -17.36
C ARG A 296 -8.55 7.57 -16.76
N ILE A 297 -8.68 7.53 -15.43
CA ILE A 297 -9.79 8.11 -14.69
C ILE A 297 -9.33 9.41 -14.03
N GLY A 298 -10.08 10.49 -14.24
CA GLY A 298 -9.77 11.81 -13.70
C GLY A 298 -8.73 12.60 -14.51
N THR A 299 -8.65 13.88 -14.19
CA THR A 299 -7.71 14.87 -14.73
C THR A 299 -7.28 15.79 -13.59
N TYR A 300 -6.33 16.69 -13.86
CA TYR A 300 -6.12 17.84 -12.98
C TYR A 300 -7.45 18.57 -12.76
N GLY A 301 -7.80 18.83 -11.50
CA GLY A 301 -8.98 19.58 -11.09
C GLY A 301 -8.58 20.89 -10.41
N ASN A 302 -9.28 21.96 -10.77
CA ASN A 302 -9.17 23.29 -10.19
C ASN A 302 -10.27 23.48 -9.13
N ASP A 303 -10.20 24.56 -8.33
CA ASP A 303 -11.24 24.88 -7.34
C ASP A 303 -12.64 25.07 -7.95
N GLU A 304 -12.70 25.43 -9.23
CA GLU A 304 -13.95 25.57 -10.00
C GLU A 304 -14.51 24.25 -10.55
N ASP A 305 -13.69 23.19 -10.64
CA ASP A 305 -14.10 21.94 -11.27
C ASP A 305 -15.03 21.14 -10.35
N GLY A 306 -16.25 20.85 -10.84
CA GLY A 306 -17.29 20.21 -10.06
C GLY A 306 -18.24 21.17 -9.34
N LYS A 307 -18.05 22.50 -9.47
CA LYS A 307 -19.12 23.46 -9.09
C LYS A 307 -20.37 23.18 -9.95
N PRO A 308 -21.58 23.22 -9.37
CA PRO A 308 -22.82 23.05 -10.13
C PRO A 308 -22.89 24.04 -11.30
N LEU A 309 -23.18 23.54 -12.51
CA LEU A 309 -23.33 24.36 -13.73
C LEU A 309 -24.43 25.44 -13.60
N ILE A 310 -25.35 25.23 -12.65
CA ILE A 310 -26.32 26.22 -12.19
C ILE A 310 -25.92 26.51 -10.74
N PRO A 311 -25.44 27.72 -10.40
CA PRO A 311 -25.18 28.11 -9.02
C PRO A 311 -26.41 27.81 -8.16
N GLU A 312 -26.21 27.36 -6.91
CA GLU A 312 -27.33 27.18 -5.99
C GLU A 312 -28.07 28.52 -5.86
N MET A 313 -29.27 28.60 -6.44
CA MET A 313 -30.11 29.78 -6.33
C MET A 313 -30.60 29.89 -4.90
N CYS A 314 -29.82 30.59 -4.07
CA CYS A 314 -30.17 30.89 -2.70
C CYS A 314 -31.49 31.65 -2.70
N ARG A 315 -32.57 30.96 -2.30
CA ARG A 315 -33.92 31.50 -2.30
C ARG A 315 -34.08 32.48 -1.14
N ILE A 316 -33.67 33.73 -1.35
CA ILE A 316 -33.93 34.82 -0.42
C ILE A 316 -35.44 35.07 -0.39
N VAL A 317 -36.09 34.65 0.70
CA VAL A 317 -37.49 34.99 0.97
C VAL A 317 -37.50 36.30 1.73
N VAL A 318 -37.75 37.41 1.04
CA VAL A 318 -38.02 38.69 1.70
C VAL A 318 -39.48 38.71 2.13
N ALA A 319 -39.73 38.57 3.43
CA ALA A 319 -41.03 38.87 4.01
C ALA A 319 -41.15 40.39 4.18
N VAL A 320 -41.95 41.03 3.32
CA VAL A 320 -42.35 42.42 3.51
C VAL A 320 -43.57 42.43 4.44
N ASP A 321 -43.46 43.09 5.58
CA ASP A 321 -44.59 43.30 6.49
C ASP A 321 -45.52 44.38 5.88
N PRO A 322 -46.79 44.05 5.56
CA PRO A 322 -47.71 45.01 4.96
C PRO A 322 -47.97 46.23 5.86
N ALA A 323 -47.84 46.09 7.19
CA ALA A 323 -48.11 47.17 8.13
C ALA A 323 -47.17 48.38 7.98
N VAL A 324 -46.06 48.24 7.24
CA VAL A 324 -45.08 49.31 6.98
C VAL A 324 -45.34 50.03 5.65
N THR A 325 -46.22 49.50 4.78
CA THR A 325 -46.53 50.07 3.45
C THR A 325 -48.02 50.30 3.20
N SER A 326 -48.92 49.81 4.04
CA SER A 326 -50.37 49.99 3.86
C SER A 326 -50.87 51.35 4.40
N GLY A 327 -51.09 52.30 3.48
CA GLY A 327 -52.33 53.07 3.55
C GLY A 327 -53.53 52.15 3.29
N GLU A 328 -54.73 52.52 3.74
CA GLU A 328 -55.91 51.62 3.86
C GLU A 328 -56.44 50.98 2.55
N ASN A 329 -55.81 51.21 1.40
CA ASN A 329 -56.19 50.69 0.08
C ASN A 329 -55.06 49.92 -0.65
N SER A 330 -54.05 49.40 0.06
CA SER A 330 -52.97 48.61 -0.55
C SER A 330 -53.29 47.11 -0.56
N ASP A 331 -53.39 46.51 -1.75
CA ASP A 331 -53.65 45.09 -2.00
C ASP A 331 -52.40 44.30 -2.47
N GLU A 332 -51.21 44.91 -2.42
CA GLU A 332 -49.99 44.35 -3.01
C GLU A 332 -49.16 43.48 -2.05
N THR A 333 -49.35 42.15 -2.12
CA THR A 333 -48.38 41.18 -1.56
C THR A 333 -47.36 40.79 -2.63
N GLY A 334 -46.32 41.61 -2.82
CA GLY A 334 -45.26 41.36 -3.80
C GLY A 334 -44.20 40.35 -3.33
N ILE A 335 -44.17 39.15 -3.92
CA ILE A 335 -43.03 38.23 -3.75
C ILE A 335 -41.92 38.61 -4.73
N ILE A 336 -40.87 39.24 -4.24
CA ILE A 336 -39.67 39.52 -5.04
C ILE A 336 -38.73 38.31 -4.98
N VAL A 337 -38.50 37.65 -6.12
CA VAL A 337 -37.48 36.61 -6.27
C VAL A 337 -36.24 37.23 -6.92
N VAL A 338 -35.15 37.34 -6.18
CA VAL A 338 -33.86 37.81 -6.72
C VAL A 338 -32.92 36.62 -6.89
N GLY A 339 -32.59 36.29 -8.13
CA GLY A 339 -31.45 35.43 -8.44
C GLY A 339 -30.17 36.26 -8.45
N LYS A 340 -29.15 35.83 -7.71
CA LYS A 340 -27.79 36.38 -7.83
C LYS A 340 -27.01 35.53 -8.83
N GLY A 341 -26.76 36.09 -10.01
CA GLY A 341 -25.82 35.56 -11.00
C GLY A 341 -24.37 35.90 -10.65
#